data_AF-A0A024EB84-F1
#
_entry.id   AF-A0A024EB84-F1
#
_cell.length_a   1.000
_cell.length_b   1.000
_cell.length_c   1.000
_cell.angle_alpha   90.00
_cell.angle_beta   90.00
_cell.angle_gamma   90.00
#
_symmetry.space_group_name_H-M   'P 1'
#
loop_
_entity.id
_entity.type
_entity.pdbx_description
1 polymer ?
#
loop_
_entity_poly.entity_id
_entity_poly.type
_entity_poly.pdbx_seq_one_letter_code
_entity_poly.pdbx_strand_id
1 'polypeptide(L)'
;MVAPPALAELTVDDLKPDYADAEVGVATALRLHGDDQITQKAMYFKANLEDNWDGGYYKAKGRVRYDARYDGNNPYSERARDKYRFDADWRHLYWGQSVGDGEVTVGWQQVVWGRADELRVLDQINPVDYRDGLTPLLEDSRIAVPMVRFAQPVGEWELEALWVTDFVKNQPPVAGSEFDAPLFAAPDPQYFLLDSKPGYDGDKGFSYGLSANGRIGSVDTSFVALNARQQDPVYAVEGLADDGRTRLERQFPRYTMGGAGLAIDAGHSIVVRSEIAWFDNWRVTNPTRAYGADSTSMVKSLLGVDYLLRDWLISVQWQQQQLLDWQDGMLQDKREHLFTLSAEGTHWQDRLKSRLVVAASPPFNDDALLQGIFTYKPVDWIKLGLEVDVFFGKPDKPFGEYDNRDQVRLSAGYLF
;
A
#
# COMPACT_ATOMS: atom_id res chain seq x y z
N MET A 1 -18.67 14.54 -55.18
CA MET A 1 -18.94 14.44 -53.73
C MET A 1 -18.64 13.02 -53.31
N VAL A 2 -17.56 12.81 -52.57
CA VAL A 2 -17.25 11.50 -51.96
C VAL A 2 -18.11 11.41 -50.71
N ALA A 3 -18.92 10.34 -50.59
CA ALA A 3 -19.73 10.11 -49.42
C ALA A 3 -18.82 9.98 -48.17
N PRO A 4 -19.22 10.54 -47.02
CA PRO A 4 -18.45 10.37 -45.80
C PRO A 4 -18.38 8.87 -45.45
N PRO A 5 -17.25 8.38 -44.90
CA PRO A 5 -17.18 7.00 -44.43
C PRO A 5 -18.25 6.81 -43.35
N ALA A 6 -19.03 5.75 -43.47
CA ALA A 6 -19.97 5.35 -42.44
C ALA A 6 -19.18 5.09 -41.16
N LEU A 7 -19.54 5.79 -40.07
CA LEU A 7 -19.12 5.41 -38.73
C LEU A 7 -19.59 3.96 -38.52
N ALA A 8 -18.66 3.03 -38.37
CA ALA A 8 -19.00 1.67 -38.00
C ALA A 8 -19.79 1.72 -36.69
N GLU A 9 -21.00 1.15 -36.67
CA GLU A 9 -21.77 0.99 -35.45
C GLU A 9 -21.00 0.03 -34.55
N LEU A 10 -20.41 0.56 -33.47
CA LEU A 10 -19.86 -0.25 -32.38
C LEU A 10 -21.00 -1.11 -31.81
N THR A 11 -20.91 -2.42 -31.98
CA THR A 11 -21.85 -3.36 -31.38
C THR A 11 -21.40 -3.74 -29.96
N VAL A 12 -22.31 -4.30 -29.16
CA VAL A 12 -21.97 -4.80 -27.82
C VAL A 12 -20.95 -5.96 -27.89
N ASP A 13 -20.94 -6.70 -28.99
CA ASP A 13 -19.95 -7.76 -29.22
C ASP A 13 -18.56 -7.19 -29.52
N ASP A 14 -18.47 -6.00 -30.12
CA ASP A 14 -17.20 -5.27 -30.30
C ASP A 14 -16.66 -4.64 -29.00
N LEU A 15 -17.46 -4.69 -27.92
CA LEU A 15 -17.10 -4.20 -26.58
C LEU A 15 -16.82 -5.35 -25.60
N LYS A 16 -16.84 -6.60 -26.05
CA LYS A 16 -16.51 -7.75 -25.20
C LYS A 16 -15.00 -7.84 -25.02
N PRO A 17 -14.50 -7.77 -23.77
CA PRO A 17 -13.07 -7.93 -23.50
C PRO A 17 -12.60 -9.36 -23.81
N ASP A 18 -11.38 -9.48 -24.30
CA ASP A 18 -10.67 -10.76 -24.43
C ASP A 18 -10.59 -11.54 -23.11
N TYR A 19 -10.46 -10.83 -21.98
CA TYR A 19 -10.40 -11.43 -20.65
C TYR A 19 -11.29 -10.67 -19.66
N ALA A 20 -12.13 -11.42 -18.96
CA ALA A 20 -12.96 -10.91 -17.88
C ALA A 20 -13.02 -11.93 -16.74
N ASP A 21 -12.78 -11.46 -15.52
CA ASP A 21 -13.09 -12.21 -14.29
C ASP A 21 -13.83 -11.30 -13.30
N ALA A 22 -14.67 -11.90 -12.48
CA ALA A 22 -15.32 -11.19 -11.39
C ALA A 22 -15.46 -12.07 -10.14
N GLU A 23 -15.49 -11.43 -8.99
CA GLU A 23 -15.74 -12.06 -7.70
C GLU A 23 -16.82 -11.27 -6.97
N VAL A 24 -17.93 -11.93 -6.61
CA VAL A 24 -18.89 -11.39 -5.62
C VAL A 24 -18.73 -12.18 -4.34
N GLY A 25 -18.64 -11.49 -3.21
CA GLY A 25 -18.43 -12.18 -1.95
C GLY A 25 -18.96 -11.45 -0.74
N VAL A 26 -19.00 -12.19 0.35
CA VAL A 26 -19.32 -11.72 1.69
C VAL A 26 -18.15 -11.97 2.61
N ALA A 27 -17.94 -11.09 3.58
CA ALA A 27 -16.97 -11.25 4.63
C ALA A 27 -17.55 -10.82 5.97
N THR A 28 -17.23 -11.56 7.01
CA THR A 28 -17.52 -11.20 8.39
C THR A 28 -16.28 -11.38 9.24
N ALA A 29 -16.07 -10.48 10.18
CA ALA A 29 -14.97 -10.55 11.12
C ALA A 29 -15.52 -10.51 12.54
N LEU A 30 -14.89 -11.30 13.40
CA LEU A 30 -15.21 -11.41 14.81
C LEU A 30 -14.02 -10.99 15.64
N ARG A 31 -14.22 -10.07 16.59
CA ARG A 31 -13.19 -9.73 17.57
C ARG A 31 -13.00 -10.88 18.56
N LEU A 32 -11.75 -11.20 18.88
CA LEU A 32 -11.43 -12.27 19.82
C LEU A 32 -11.67 -11.85 21.28
N HIS A 33 -11.63 -10.56 21.57
CA HIS A 33 -11.72 -9.99 22.92
C HIS A 33 -12.67 -8.78 22.97
N GLY A 34 -13.30 -8.52 24.11
CA GLY A 34 -14.23 -7.40 24.31
C GLY A 34 -15.71 -7.71 24.01
N ASP A 35 -16.56 -6.71 24.25
CA ASP A 35 -18.03 -6.87 24.22
C ASP A 35 -18.62 -6.80 22.80
N ASP A 36 -18.01 -6.01 21.91
CA ASP A 36 -18.42 -5.89 20.51
C ASP A 36 -17.74 -6.97 19.67
N GLN A 37 -18.44 -8.10 19.50
CA GLN A 37 -17.85 -9.26 18.85
C GLN A 37 -17.84 -9.20 17.32
N ILE A 38 -18.71 -8.45 16.63
CA ILE A 38 -18.72 -8.44 15.15
C ILE A 38 -18.08 -7.15 14.64
N THR A 39 -16.91 -7.27 14.02
CA THR A 39 -16.10 -6.14 13.55
C THR A 39 -16.20 -5.92 12.04
N GLN A 40 -16.85 -6.81 11.28
CA GLN A 40 -17.11 -6.62 9.85
C GLN A 40 -18.38 -7.35 9.39
N LYS A 41 -19.16 -6.71 8.51
CA LYS A 41 -20.30 -7.30 7.78
C LYS A 41 -20.30 -6.79 6.34
N ALA A 42 -19.32 -7.24 5.57
CA ALA A 42 -19.04 -6.72 4.25
C ALA A 42 -19.64 -7.58 3.13
N MET A 43 -20.17 -6.92 2.12
CA MET A 43 -20.37 -7.45 0.77
C MET A 43 -19.35 -6.75 -0.14
N TYR A 44 -18.77 -7.49 -1.07
CA TYR A 44 -17.83 -6.91 -2.02
C TYR A 44 -18.05 -7.48 -3.42
N PHE A 45 -17.68 -6.67 -4.39
CA PHE A 45 -17.60 -7.04 -5.79
C PHE A 45 -16.23 -6.61 -6.32
N LYS A 46 -15.52 -7.53 -6.96
CA LYS A 46 -14.27 -7.25 -7.68
C LYS A 46 -14.49 -7.63 -9.13
N ALA A 47 -13.97 -6.83 -10.05
CA ALA A 47 -14.00 -7.14 -11.48
C ALA A 47 -12.67 -6.77 -12.11
N ASN A 48 -12.24 -7.58 -13.07
CA ASN A 48 -11.10 -7.33 -13.92
C ASN A 48 -11.53 -7.53 -15.37
N LEU A 49 -11.25 -6.53 -16.20
CA LEU A 49 -11.52 -6.54 -17.63
C LEU A 49 -10.24 -6.12 -18.36
N GLU A 50 -9.82 -6.94 -19.32
CA GLU A 50 -8.63 -6.72 -20.13
C GLU A 50 -8.97 -7.05 -21.58
N ASP A 51 -8.52 -6.18 -22.49
CA ASP A 51 -8.72 -6.36 -23.93
C ASP A 51 -7.50 -5.82 -24.66
N ASN A 52 -7.20 -6.38 -25.82
CA ASN A 52 -6.08 -5.97 -26.65
C ASN A 52 -6.46 -5.87 -28.13
N TRP A 53 -5.69 -5.09 -28.86
CA TRP A 53 -5.76 -4.96 -30.32
C TRP A 53 -4.36 -4.71 -30.87
N ASP A 54 -4.26 -4.52 -32.19
CA ASP A 54 -2.97 -4.28 -32.83
C ASP A 54 -2.29 -3.01 -32.27
N GLY A 55 -1.22 -3.25 -31.51
CA GLY A 55 -0.40 -2.21 -30.88
C GLY A 55 -0.99 -1.54 -29.63
N GLY A 56 -2.09 -2.03 -29.05
CA GLY A 56 -2.64 -1.43 -27.83
C GLY A 56 -3.53 -2.36 -26.99
N TYR A 57 -3.84 -1.91 -25.77
CA TYR A 57 -4.68 -2.64 -24.83
C TYR A 57 -5.31 -1.72 -23.79
N TYR A 58 -6.31 -2.20 -23.07
CA TYR A 58 -6.75 -1.55 -21.83
C TYR A 58 -6.83 -2.56 -20.68
N LYS A 59 -6.73 -2.03 -19.45
CA LYS A 59 -6.93 -2.79 -18.23
C LYS A 59 -7.82 -2.01 -17.27
N ALA A 60 -8.90 -2.62 -16.83
CA ALA A 60 -9.84 -2.08 -15.86
C ALA A 60 -10.08 -3.11 -14.74
N LYS A 61 -9.41 -2.89 -13.60
CA LYS A 61 -9.56 -3.68 -12.38
C LYS A 61 -10.16 -2.79 -11.30
N GLY A 62 -11.36 -3.11 -10.84
CA GLY A 62 -12.11 -2.33 -9.87
C GLY A 62 -12.63 -3.16 -8.70
N ARG A 63 -12.96 -2.47 -7.62
CA ARG A 63 -13.54 -3.07 -6.40
C ARG A 63 -14.64 -2.16 -5.88
N VAL A 64 -15.74 -2.76 -5.45
CA VAL A 64 -16.85 -2.12 -4.74
C VAL A 64 -17.06 -2.86 -3.44
N ARG A 65 -17.33 -2.13 -2.37
CA ARG A 65 -17.60 -2.67 -1.04
C ARG A 65 -18.79 -1.98 -0.42
N TYR A 66 -19.57 -2.76 0.31
CA TYR A 66 -20.57 -2.29 1.23
C TYR A 66 -20.35 -2.97 2.57
N ASP A 67 -20.32 -2.23 3.67
CA ASP A 67 -20.11 -2.78 5.00
C ASP A 67 -21.22 -2.35 5.96
N ALA A 68 -22.12 -3.29 6.24
CA ALA A 68 -23.29 -3.07 7.06
C ALA A 68 -22.96 -2.79 8.53
N ARG A 69 -21.69 -2.96 8.97
CA ARG A 69 -21.27 -2.50 10.30
C ARG A 69 -21.42 -0.99 10.47
N TYR A 70 -21.40 -0.24 9.38
CA TYR A 70 -21.53 1.20 9.39
C TYR A 70 -22.98 1.69 9.19
N ASP A 71 -23.97 0.80 9.19
CA ASP A 71 -25.38 1.17 9.16
C ASP A 71 -25.95 1.55 10.54
N GLY A 72 -27.00 2.36 10.53
CA GLY A 72 -27.77 2.68 11.74
C GLY A 72 -26.95 3.36 12.84
N ASN A 73 -27.24 2.98 14.09
CA ASN A 73 -26.66 3.59 15.30
C ASN A 73 -25.52 2.75 15.91
N ASN A 74 -24.76 2.04 15.08
CA ASN A 74 -23.57 1.29 15.53
C ASN A 74 -22.51 2.25 16.13
N PRO A 75 -21.58 1.76 16.98
CA PRO A 75 -20.69 2.58 17.82
C PRO A 75 -19.55 3.27 17.04
N TYR A 76 -19.75 3.58 15.77
CA TYR A 76 -18.79 4.25 14.90
C TYR A 76 -19.17 5.71 14.69
N SER A 77 -18.17 6.57 14.46
CA SER A 77 -18.42 8.00 14.18
C SER A 77 -19.24 8.20 12.90
N GLU A 78 -19.95 9.31 12.80
CA GLU A 78 -20.68 9.67 11.56
C GLU A 78 -19.76 9.70 10.34
N ARG A 79 -18.57 10.29 10.50
CA ARG A 79 -17.56 10.34 9.45
C ARG A 79 -17.09 8.94 9.02
N ALA A 80 -16.89 8.02 9.97
CA ALA A 80 -16.52 6.64 9.66
C ALA A 80 -17.66 5.93 8.92
N ARG A 81 -18.91 6.14 9.36
CA ARG A 81 -20.07 5.56 8.69
C ARG A 81 -20.22 6.04 7.25
N ASP A 82 -20.12 7.34 7.02
CA ASP A 82 -20.25 7.92 5.68
C ASP A 82 -19.14 7.44 4.73
N LYS A 83 -17.90 7.31 5.23
CA LYS A 83 -16.76 6.94 4.39
C LYS A 83 -16.65 5.43 4.15
N TYR A 84 -16.98 4.58 5.12
CA TYR A 84 -16.71 3.14 5.03
C TYR A 84 -17.96 2.28 4.81
N ARG A 85 -19.18 2.82 4.92
CA ARG A 85 -20.40 2.07 4.60
C ARG A 85 -20.43 1.61 3.15
N PHE A 86 -20.03 2.48 2.21
CA PHE A 86 -19.94 2.16 0.80
C PHE A 86 -18.69 2.81 0.21
N ASP A 87 -17.94 2.03 -0.54
CA ASP A 87 -16.65 2.43 -1.10
C ASP A 87 -16.43 1.74 -2.45
N ALA A 88 -15.76 2.45 -3.35
CA ALA A 88 -15.35 1.91 -4.63
C ALA A 88 -13.98 2.48 -5.01
N ASP A 89 -13.10 1.63 -5.50
CA ASP A 89 -11.76 2.01 -5.93
C ASP A 89 -11.32 1.27 -7.21
N TRP A 90 -10.57 1.99 -8.04
CA TRP A 90 -9.82 1.41 -9.15
C TRP A 90 -8.48 0.89 -8.65
N ARG A 91 -8.20 -0.38 -8.92
CA ARG A 91 -6.88 -1.01 -8.74
C ARG A 91 -6.00 -0.73 -9.95
N HIS A 92 -6.60 -0.81 -11.14
CA HIS A 92 -6.02 -0.38 -12.41
C HIS A 92 -7.14 0.16 -13.29
N LEU A 93 -6.91 1.28 -13.95
CA LEU A 93 -7.76 1.78 -15.03
C LEU A 93 -6.88 2.56 -15.98
N TYR A 94 -6.34 1.88 -16.98
CA TYR A 94 -5.41 2.50 -17.91
C TYR A 94 -5.51 1.91 -19.30
N TRP A 95 -5.01 2.70 -20.24
CA TRP A 95 -4.84 2.36 -21.63
C TRP A 95 -3.35 2.26 -21.94
N GLY A 96 -2.95 1.27 -22.74
CA GLY A 96 -1.59 1.01 -23.14
C GLY A 96 -1.43 0.99 -24.65
N GLN A 97 -0.28 1.45 -25.14
CA GLN A 97 0.06 1.46 -26.56
C GLN A 97 1.54 1.15 -26.76
N SER A 98 1.82 0.24 -27.70
CA SER A 98 3.18 -0.07 -28.14
C SER A 98 3.80 1.11 -28.88
N VAL A 99 5.05 1.44 -28.54
CA VAL A 99 5.84 2.49 -29.18
C VAL A 99 7.24 1.92 -29.45
N GLY A 100 7.47 1.46 -30.69
CA GLY A 100 8.67 0.70 -31.03
C GLY A 100 8.68 -0.65 -30.29
N ASP A 101 9.77 -0.95 -29.60
CA ASP A 101 9.88 -2.15 -28.75
C ASP A 101 9.34 -1.91 -27.32
N GLY A 102 8.98 -0.67 -26.98
CA GLY A 102 8.44 -0.29 -25.67
C GLY A 102 6.93 -0.07 -25.65
N GLU A 103 6.44 0.44 -24.54
CA GLU A 103 5.03 0.81 -24.36
C GLU A 103 4.87 2.12 -23.58
N VAL A 104 3.78 2.84 -23.87
CA VAL A 104 3.27 3.94 -23.06
C VAL A 104 1.92 3.54 -22.49
N THR A 105 1.74 3.70 -21.18
CA THR A 105 0.45 3.54 -20.52
C THR A 105 0.00 4.83 -19.85
N VAL A 106 -1.31 5.11 -19.90
CA VAL A 106 -1.93 6.31 -19.33
C VAL A 106 -3.17 5.92 -18.54
N GLY A 107 -3.23 6.32 -17.28
CA GLY A 107 -4.37 6.08 -16.39
C GLY A 107 -3.98 5.82 -14.95
N TRP A 108 -4.88 5.23 -14.17
CA TRP A 108 -4.67 4.86 -12.77
C TRP A 108 -3.96 3.53 -12.68
N GLN A 109 -2.76 3.54 -12.10
CA GLN A 109 -1.88 2.37 -12.10
C GLN A 109 -1.26 2.15 -10.73
N GLN A 110 -0.97 0.89 -10.44
CA GLN A 110 -0.07 0.46 -9.37
C GLN A 110 1.26 0.04 -10.00
N VAL A 111 2.36 0.58 -9.50
CA VAL A 111 3.73 0.32 -9.96
C VAL A 111 4.56 -0.13 -8.77
N VAL A 112 5.32 -1.21 -8.97
CA VAL A 112 6.13 -1.87 -7.94
C VAL A 112 7.58 -1.85 -8.41
N TRP A 113 8.46 -1.28 -7.59
CA TRP A 113 9.90 -1.19 -7.85
C TRP A 113 10.73 -1.98 -6.83
N GLY A 114 10.13 -2.30 -5.69
CA GLY A 114 10.66 -3.21 -4.69
C GLY A 114 10.60 -4.65 -5.16
N ARG A 115 11.51 -5.45 -4.61
CA ARG A 115 11.60 -6.90 -4.74
C ARG A 115 11.19 -7.63 -3.47
N ALA A 116 11.06 -6.93 -2.36
CA ALA A 116 10.54 -7.50 -1.12
C ALA A 116 9.01 -7.62 -1.16
N ASP A 117 8.49 -8.73 -0.63
CA ASP A 117 7.07 -9.04 -0.69
C ASP A 117 6.24 -8.25 0.35
N GLU A 118 6.75 -8.10 1.58
CA GLU A 118 5.99 -7.53 2.71
C GLU A 118 6.41 -6.10 3.07
N LEU A 119 7.67 -5.76 2.81
CA LEU A 119 8.33 -4.56 3.31
C LEU A 119 8.66 -3.61 2.17
N ARG A 120 8.64 -2.30 2.46
CA ARG A 120 8.73 -1.24 1.44
C ARG A 120 9.96 -0.37 1.62
N VAL A 121 10.99 -0.64 0.81
CA VAL A 121 12.14 0.27 0.67
C VAL A 121 12.07 1.04 -0.64
N LEU A 122 12.08 0.37 -1.80
CA LEU A 122 12.01 1.05 -3.10
C LEU A 122 10.58 1.42 -3.53
N ASP A 123 9.57 0.74 -2.96
CA ASP A 123 8.15 0.95 -3.27
C ASP A 123 7.57 2.22 -2.64
N GLN A 124 7.83 3.37 -3.26
CA GLN A 124 7.37 4.67 -2.74
C GLN A 124 6.32 5.38 -3.63
N ILE A 125 5.97 4.82 -4.80
CA ILE A 125 5.08 5.47 -5.77
C ILE A 125 3.62 5.45 -5.31
N ASN A 126 3.11 4.27 -4.95
CA ASN A 126 1.70 4.10 -4.60
C ASN A 126 1.46 4.32 -3.10
N PRO A 127 0.47 5.13 -2.74
CA PRO A 127 0.00 5.23 -1.35
C PRO A 127 -0.67 3.95 -0.88
N VAL A 128 -0.93 3.87 0.42
CA VAL A 128 -1.55 2.74 1.10
C VAL A 128 -2.83 3.19 1.81
N ASP A 129 -3.85 2.34 1.71
CA ASP A 129 -5.11 2.43 2.46
C ASP A 129 -5.00 1.60 3.73
N TYR A 130 -4.94 2.28 4.88
CA TYR A 130 -4.82 1.67 6.20
C TYR A 130 -6.18 1.56 6.91
N ARG A 131 -7.31 1.59 6.19
CA ARG A 131 -8.65 1.53 6.81
C ARG A 131 -8.88 0.35 7.75
N ASP A 132 -8.20 -0.76 7.50
CA ASP A 132 -8.28 -2.00 8.29
C ASP A 132 -6.95 -2.23 9.07
N GLY A 133 -6.28 -1.13 9.43
CA GLY A 133 -5.03 -1.12 10.17
C GLY A 133 -3.85 -1.64 9.35
N LEU A 134 -3.02 -2.48 9.99
CA LEU A 134 -1.84 -3.11 9.40
C LEU A 134 -2.07 -4.57 8.97
N THR A 135 -3.33 -5.05 9.02
CA THR A 135 -3.71 -6.42 8.64
C THR A 135 -3.72 -6.69 7.12
N PRO A 136 -4.13 -5.76 6.23
CA PRO A 136 -4.27 -6.11 4.83
C PRO A 136 -2.92 -6.35 4.14
N LEU A 137 -2.91 -7.32 3.22
CA LEU A 137 -1.77 -7.53 2.32
C LEU A 137 -1.43 -6.25 1.56
N LEU A 138 -0.13 -6.00 1.37
CA LEU A 138 0.35 -4.78 0.71
C LEU A 138 -0.26 -4.61 -0.70
N GLU A 139 -0.40 -5.71 -1.44
CA GLU A 139 -1.02 -5.69 -2.78
C GLU A 139 -2.50 -5.25 -2.76
N ASP A 140 -3.23 -5.52 -1.68
CA ASP A 140 -4.65 -5.19 -1.53
C ASP A 140 -4.87 -3.79 -0.95
N SER A 141 -3.87 -3.24 -0.24
CA SER A 141 -3.89 -1.93 0.40
C SER A 141 -3.31 -0.81 -0.45
N ARG A 142 -2.46 -1.10 -1.44
CA ARG A 142 -1.96 -0.10 -2.41
C ARG A 142 -3.11 0.66 -3.09
N ILE A 143 -2.91 1.95 -3.34
CA ILE A 143 -3.88 2.83 -4.04
C ILE A 143 -3.31 3.17 -5.41
N ALA A 144 -4.09 2.95 -6.47
CA ALA A 144 -3.70 3.32 -7.82
C ALA A 144 -3.66 4.85 -7.96
N VAL A 145 -2.67 5.37 -8.68
CA VAL A 145 -2.51 6.82 -8.90
C VAL A 145 -2.50 7.12 -10.40
N PRO A 146 -3.03 8.28 -10.83
CA PRO A 146 -3.04 8.63 -12.24
C PRO A 146 -1.61 8.96 -12.70
N MET A 147 -1.16 8.31 -13.77
CA MET A 147 0.17 8.50 -14.31
C MET A 147 0.24 8.23 -15.82
N VAL A 148 1.27 8.81 -16.43
CA VAL A 148 1.85 8.36 -17.69
C VAL A 148 3.09 7.54 -17.36
N ARG A 149 3.17 6.32 -17.88
CA ARG A 149 4.32 5.43 -17.74
C ARG A 149 4.85 5.09 -19.11
N PHE A 150 6.16 5.13 -19.27
CA PHE A 150 6.87 4.64 -20.46
C PHE A 150 7.82 3.52 -20.01
N ALA A 151 7.73 2.36 -20.63
CA ALA A 151 8.61 1.23 -20.38
C ALA A 151 9.28 0.81 -21.69
N GLN A 152 10.59 0.63 -21.67
CA GLN A 152 11.39 0.35 -22.85
C GLN A 152 12.44 -0.72 -22.55
N PRO A 153 12.40 -1.88 -23.22
CA PRO A 153 13.50 -2.83 -23.19
C PRO A 153 14.71 -2.26 -23.95
N VAL A 154 15.90 -2.37 -23.36
CA VAL A 154 17.20 -1.98 -23.91
C VAL A 154 18.23 -3.06 -23.57
N GLY A 155 18.39 -4.03 -24.46
CA GLY A 155 19.27 -5.18 -24.22
C GLY A 155 18.74 -6.07 -23.08
N GLU A 156 19.54 -6.30 -22.04
CA GLU A 156 19.13 -7.04 -20.83
C GLU A 156 18.47 -6.15 -19.76
N TRP A 157 18.15 -4.90 -20.10
CA TRP A 157 17.56 -3.93 -19.18
C TRP A 157 16.16 -3.53 -19.62
N GLU A 158 15.30 -3.26 -18.66
CA GLU A 158 14.05 -2.54 -18.81
C GLU A 158 14.21 -1.16 -18.17
N LEU A 159 14.06 -0.11 -18.97
CA LEU A 159 14.05 1.26 -18.50
C LEU A 159 12.61 1.74 -18.39
N GLU A 160 12.28 2.35 -17.26
CA GLU A 160 10.95 2.90 -17.02
C GLU A 160 11.04 4.38 -16.64
N ALA A 161 10.11 5.17 -17.17
CA ALA A 161 9.88 6.55 -16.77
C ALA A 161 8.43 6.74 -16.36
N LEU A 162 8.22 7.38 -15.21
CA LEU A 162 6.91 7.67 -14.65
C LEU A 162 6.71 9.18 -14.56
N TRP A 163 5.51 9.61 -14.94
CA TRP A 163 4.98 10.93 -14.63
C TRP A 163 3.62 10.76 -13.96
N VAL A 164 3.61 10.79 -12.63
CA VAL A 164 2.39 10.79 -11.82
C VAL A 164 1.80 12.19 -11.89
N THR A 165 0.54 12.30 -12.33
CA THR A 165 -0.07 13.60 -12.66
C THR A 165 -0.78 14.24 -11.47
N ASP A 166 -1.18 13.44 -10.48
CA ASP A 166 -1.87 13.91 -9.29
C ASP A 166 -1.31 13.26 -8.01
N PHE A 167 -1.30 14.03 -6.92
CA PHE A 167 -0.81 13.57 -5.64
C PHE A 167 -1.94 12.91 -4.84
N VAL A 168 -1.75 11.63 -4.52
CA VAL A 168 -2.61 10.89 -3.61
C VAL A 168 -1.81 10.62 -2.33
N LYS A 169 -2.42 10.85 -1.17
CA LYS A 169 -1.84 10.61 0.15
C LYS A 169 -2.21 9.22 0.69
N ASN A 170 -1.46 8.75 1.68
CA ASN A 170 -1.88 7.59 2.47
C ASN A 170 -3.23 7.86 3.14
N GLN A 171 -4.06 6.83 3.22
CA GLN A 171 -5.38 6.94 3.85
C GLN A 171 -5.31 6.31 5.25
N PRO A 172 -5.21 7.10 6.33
CA PRO A 172 -5.33 6.56 7.68
C PRO A 172 -6.75 6.01 7.93
N PRO A 173 -6.93 5.16 8.95
CA PRO A 173 -8.22 4.90 9.54
C PRO A 173 -8.97 6.22 9.81
N VAL A 174 -10.26 6.24 9.49
CA VAL A 174 -11.12 7.37 9.86
C VAL A 174 -11.34 7.36 11.37
N ALA A 175 -11.14 8.51 12.02
CA ALA A 175 -11.43 8.69 13.44
C ALA A 175 -12.81 8.13 13.83
N GLY A 176 -12.86 7.29 14.86
CA GLY A 176 -14.02 6.54 15.33
C GLY A 176 -14.42 5.35 14.45
N SER A 177 -13.53 4.80 13.62
CA SER A 177 -13.71 3.51 12.94
C SER A 177 -13.21 2.32 13.76
N GLU A 178 -13.40 1.12 13.23
CA GLU A 178 -12.94 -0.13 13.86
C GLU A 178 -11.43 -0.19 14.10
N PHE A 179 -10.64 0.34 13.17
CA PHE A 179 -9.18 0.35 13.27
C PHE A 179 -8.65 1.75 13.54
N ASP A 180 -9.45 2.63 14.16
CA ASP A 180 -9.00 3.97 14.52
C ASP A 180 -7.82 3.91 15.48
N ALA A 181 -6.66 4.34 14.98
CA ALA A 181 -5.39 4.38 15.67
C ALA A 181 -4.50 5.45 15.02
N PRO A 182 -3.65 6.15 15.80
CA PRO A 182 -2.71 7.14 15.29
C PRO A 182 -1.51 6.47 14.60
N LEU A 183 -1.73 5.86 13.43
CA LEU A 183 -0.67 5.23 12.61
C LEU A 183 0.44 6.21 12.18
N PHE A 184 0.10 7.49 12.09
CA PHE A 184 1.02 8.55 11.75
C PHE A 184 1.23 9.41 12.98
N ALA A 185 2.48 9.79 13.21
CA ALA A 185 2.85 10.72 14.28
C ALA A 185 1.92 11.95 14.29
N ALA A 186 1.02 12.00 15.26
CA ALA A 186 0.03 13.05 15.40
C ALA A 186 0.36 13.93 16.62
N PRO A 187 0.37 15.26 16.47
CA PRO A 187 0.55 16.17 17.59
C PRO A 187 -0.59 16.06 18.60
N ASP A 188 -0.27 16.15 19.89
CA ASP A 188 -1.25 16.05 20.98
C ASP A 188 -2.31 17.17 20.90
N PRO A 189 -3.60 16.85 20.75
CA PRO A 189 -4.66 17.85 20.61
C PRO A 189 -4.84 18.75 21.84
N GLN A 190 -4.30 18.38 23.01
CA GLN A 190 -4.29 19.22 24.21
C GLN A 190 -3.41 20.46 24.03
N TYR A 191 -2.29 20.32 23.32
CA TYR A 191 -1.31 21.39 23.13
C TYR A 191 -1.36 22.01 21.74
N PHE A 192 -1.89 21.28 20.76
CA PHE A 192 -1.87 21.66 19.35
C PHE A 192 -3.29 21.77 18.77
N LEU A 193 -3.54 22.83 18.00
CA LEU A 193 -4.73 22.96 17.17
C LEU A 193 -4.35 22.71 15.71
N LEU A 194 -4.89 21.64 15.13
CA LEU A 194 -4.68 21.37 13.71
C LEU A 194 -5.66 22.18 12.87
N ASP A 195 -5.18 23.25 12.24
CA ASP A 195 -5.96 23.96 11.24
C ASP A 195 -5.97 23.11 9.97
N SER A 196 -7.12 22.50 9.70
CA SER A 196 -7.31 21.65 8.53
C SER A 196 -8.04 22.45 7.47
N LYS A 197 -7.34 23.43 6.89
CA LYS A 197 -7.70 23.81 5.53
C LYS A 197 -7.65 22.53 4.67
N PRO A 198 -8.74 22.20 3.95
CA PRO A 198 -8.70 21.06 3.06
C PRO A 198 -7.65 21.34 2.00
N GLY A 199 -6.60 20.52 1.99
CA GLY A 199 -5.83 20.18 0.81
C GLY A 199 -4.93 21.30 0.28
N TYR A 200 -3.66 20.95 0.07
CA TYR A 200 -3.04 21.16 -1.23
C TYR A 200 -3.43 22.46 -1.96
N ASP A 201 -2.78 23.58 -1.62
CA ASP A 201 -2.72 24.75 -2.48
C ASP A 201 -1.62 24.53 -3.54
N GLY A 202 -2.02 24.11 -4.74
CA GLY A 202 -1.33 24.52 -5.97
C GLY A 202 -0.81 23.38 -6.85
N ASP A 203 -1.17 23.44 -8.14
CA ASP A 203 -0.47 23.28 -9.43
C ASP A 203 0.77 22.36 -9.59
N LYS A 204 1.34 21.80 -8.51
CA LYS A 204 2.60 21.05 -8.42
C LYS A 204 2.42 19.68 -7.75
N GLY A 205 1.33 18.96 -8.04
CA GLY A 205 1.01 17.63 -7.50
C GLY A 205 1.76 16.50 -8.19
N PHE A 206 2.42 16.79 -9.32
CA PHE A 206 3.09 15.79 -10.12
C PHE A 206 4.30 15.17 -9.42
N SER A 207 4.53 13.88 -9.65
CA SER A 207 5.78 13.20 -9.26
C SER A 207 6.41 12.59 -10.51
N TYR A 208 7.72 12.43 -10.51
CA TYR A 208 8.42 11.79 -11.61
C TYR A 208 9.44 10.80 -11.11
N GLY A 209 9.57 9.71 -11.84
CA GLY A 209 10.39 8.59 -11.45
C GLY A 209 11.09 7.97 -12.64
N LEU A 210 12.27 7.42 -12.42
CA LEU A 210 12.99 6.60 -13.38
C LEU A 210 13.38 5.29 -12.69
N SER A 211 13.24 4.18 -13.38
CA SER A 211 13.83 2.91 -12.95
C SER A 211 14.60 2.24 -14.09
N ALA A 212 15.61 1.46 -13.71
CA ALA A 212 16.35 0.59 -14.60
C ALA A 212 16.46 -0.77 -13.92
N ASN A 213 15.79 -1.76 -14.48
CA ASN A 213 15.77 -3.13 -13.98
C ASN A 213 16.51 -4.02 -14.98
N GLY A 214 17.40 -4.87 -14.52
CA GLY A 214 18.13 -5.76 -15.42
C GLY A 214 19.03 -6.69 -14.64
N ARG A 215 20.03 -7.25 -15.31
CA ARG A 215 20.95 -8.21 -14.72
C ARG A 215 22.40 -7.80 -14.96
N ILE A 216 23.21 -7.90 -13.90
CA ILE A 216 24.66 -7.72 -13.98
C ILE A 216 25.31 -9.06 -13.61
N GLY A 217 25.80 -9.79 -14.62
CA GLY A 217 26.29 -11.15 -14.44
C GLY A 217 25.14 -12.10 -14.06
N SER A 218 25.19 -12.65 -12.84
CA SER A 218 24.14 -13.52 -12.29
C SER A 218 23.25 -12.82 -11.25
N VAL A 219 23.41 -11.50 -11.07
CA VAL A 219 22.70 -10.73 -10.04
C VAL A 219 21.64 -9.87 -10.69
N ASP A 220 20.39 -10.07 -10.30
CA ASP A 220 19.30 -9.20 -10.72
C ASP A 220 19.39 -7.89 -9.95
N THR A 221 19.40 -6.78 -10.67
CA THR A 221 19.68 -5.45 -10.12
C THR A 221 18.58 -4.47 -10.52
N SER A 222 18.22 -3.56 -9.61
CA SER A 222 17.41 -2.38 -9.94
C SER A 222 18.12 -1.12 -9.47
N PHE A 223 17.93 -0.04 -10.21
CA PHE A 223 18.25 1.31 -9.81
C PHE A 223 17.01 2.17 -9.98
N VAL A 224 16.71 3.00 -8.99
CA VAL A 224 15.54 3.89 -9.02
C VAL A 224 15.92 5.30 -8.62
N ALA A 225 15.26 6.27 -9.23
CA ALA A 225 15.30 7.67 -8.85
C ALA A 225 13.86 8.21 -8.84
N LEU A 226 13.49 8.93 -7.80
CA LEU A 226 12.13 9.44 -7.60
C LEU A 226 12.17 10.86 -7.06
N ASN A 227 11.38 11.76 -7.62
CA ASN A 227 10.99 13.00 -6.97
C ASN A 227 9.48 12.98 -6.74
N ALA A 228 9.09 12.96 -5.47
CA ALA A 228 7.71 12.80 -5.07
C ALA A 228 7.41 13.65 -3.83
N ARG A 229 6.15 13.62 -3.40
CA ARG A 229 5.73 14.16 -2.11
C ARG A 229 5.61 13.04 -1.11
N GLN A 230 5.91 13.32 0.15
CA GLN A 230 5.60 12.42 1.24
C GLN A 230 4.11 12.13 1.25
N GLN A 231 3.76 10.86 1.36
CA GLN A 231 2.36 10.41 1.40
C GLN A 231 1.80 10.48 2.83
N ASP A 232 2.68 10.50 3.83
CA ASP A 232 2.37 10.73 5.24
C ASP A 232 2.37 12.24 5.54
N PRO A 233 1.48 12.70 6.45
CA PRO A 233 1.41 14.11 6.80
C PRO A 233 2.56 14.53 7.71
N VAL A 234 3.11 15.71 7.43
CA VAL A 234 4.01 16.45 8.33
C VAL A 234 3.26 17.65 8.88
N TYR A 235 3.46 17.98 10.16
CA TYR A 235 2.76 19.08 10.80
C TYR A 235 3.72 20.24 11.07
N ALA A 236 3.54 21.36 10.39
CA ALA A 236 4.34 22.56 10.58
C ALA A 236 3.64 23.55 11.52
N VAL A 237 4.41 24.32 12.29
CA VAL A 237 3.87 25.36 13.20
C VAL A 237 3.57 26.62 12.39
N GLU A 238 2.33 27.10 12.48
CA GLU A 238 1.91 28.37 11.86
C GLU A 238 1.81 29.54 12.84
N GLY A 239 1.66 29.25 14.13
CA GLY A 239 1.50 30.28 15.15
C GLY A 239 0.76 29.78 16.38
N LEU A 240 0.05 30.69 17.06
CA LEU A 240 -0.80 30.39 18.21
C LEU A 240 -2.27 30.58 17.82
N ALA A 241 -3.11 29.68 18.31
CA ALA A 241 -4.56 29.80 18.26
C ALA A 241 -5.05 30.74 19.37
N ASP A 242 -6.29 31.23 19.23
CA ASP A 242 -6.91 32.15 20.20
C ASP A 242 -7.07 31.53 21.60
N ASP A 243 -7.12 30.20 21.68
CA ASP A 243 -7.20 29.43 22.93
C ASP A 243 -5.82 29.13 23.56
N GLY A 244 -4.75 29.66 22.99
CA GLY A 244 -3.37 29.50 23.48
C GLY A 244 -2.66 28.23 23.01
N ARG A 245 -3.32 27.34 22.26
CA ARG A 245 -2.66 26.18 21.65
C ARG A 245 -1.78 26.58 20.47
N THR A 246 -0.77 25.78 20.17
CA THR A 246 0.05 25.97 18.97
C THR A 246 -0.74 25.54 17.73
N ARG A 247 -0.93 26.45 16.78
CA ARG A 247 -1.61 26.16 15.52
C ARG A 247 -0.66 25.44 14.57
N LEU A 248 -1.12 24.31 14.05
CA LEU A 248 -0.38 23.49 13.11
C LEU A 248 -1.08 23.44 11.75
N GLU A 249 -0.29 23.40 10.69
CA GLU A 249 -0.71 23.13 9.32
C GLU A 249 -0.24 21.74 8.89
N ARG A 250 -1.13 20.99 8.25
CA ARG A 250 -0.81 19.70 7.65
C ARG A 250 -0.19 19.89 6.27
N GLN A 251 1.03 19.38 6.08
CA GLN A 251 1.80 19.50 4.85
C GLN A 251 2.20 18.13 4.30
N PHE A 252 2.48 18.08 2.98
CA PHE A 252 3.01 16.90 2.28
C PHE A 252 4.26 17.30 1.48
N PRO A 253 5.43 17.40 2.13
CA PRO A 253 6.63 17.99 1.55
C PRO A 253 7.20 17.16 0.40
N ARG A 254 7.93 17.80 -0.52
CA ARG A 254 8.66 17.09 -1.57
C ARG A 254 9.97 16.51 -1.06
N TYR A 255 10.32 15.33 -1.54
CA TYR A 255 11.61 14.69 -1.35
C TYR A 255 12.13 14.18 -2.70
N THR A 256 13.44 13.96 -2.75
CA THR A 256 14.08 13.19 -3.82
C THR A 256 14.64 11.91 -3.22
N MET A 257 14.57 10.81 -3.96
CA MET A 257 15.06 9.52 -3.54
C MET A 257 15.91 8.91 -4.65
N GLY A 258 17.00 8.26 -4.26
CA GLY A 258 17.75 7.33 -5.09
C GLY A 258 17.86 6.00 -4.37
N GLY A 259 17.78 4.89 -5.10
CA GLY A 259 17.86 3.57 -4.48
C GLY A 259 18.36 2.49 -5.43
N ALA A 260 18.78 1.38 -4.83
CA ALA A 260 19.20 0.20 -5.55
C ALA A 260 18.66 -1.05 -4.87
N GLY A 261 18.36 -2.06 -5.68
CA GLY A 261 17.92 -3.38 -5.23
C GLY A 261 18.76 -4.47 -5.88
N LEU A 262 19.01 -5.54 -5.14
CA LEU A 262 19.74 -6.73 -5.58
C LEU A 262 18.95 -7.98 -5.23
N ALA A 263 18.93 -8.96 -6.12
CA ALA A 263 18.50 -10.32 -5.83
C ALA A 263 19.55 -11.31 -6.36
N ILE A 264 19.92 -12.26 -5.50
CA ILE A 264 20.96 -13.24 -5.76
C ILE A 264 20.38 -14.63 -5.47
N ASP A 265 20.36 -15.49 -6.48
CA ASP A 265 20.19 -16.93 -6.27
C ASP A 265 21.51 -17.50 -5.72
N ALA A 266 21.52 -17.85 -4.44
CA ALA A 266 22.67 -18.41 -3.75
C ALA A 266 22.82 -19.93 -3.97
N GLY A 267 21.93 -20.53 -4.78
CA GLY A 267 21.77 -21.96 -4.92
C GLY A 267 21.09 -22.59 -3.71
N HIS A 268 20.93 -23.91 -3.75
CA HIS A 268 20.30 -24.69 -2.66
C HIS A 268 18.91 -24.17 -2.27
N SER A 269 18.16 -23.65 -3.24
CA SER A 269 16.80 -23.10 -3.04
C SER A 269 16.77 -21.85 -2.15
N ILE A 270 17.86 -21.09 -2.09
CA ILE A 270 17.99 -19.84 -1.33
C ILE A 270 18.11 -18.66 -2.27
N VAL A 271 17.27 -17.65 -2.07
CA VAL A 271 17.39 -16.34 -2.73
C VAL A 271 17.63 -15.28 -1.66
N VAL A 272 18.66 -14.46 -1.86
CA VAL A 272 18.96 -13.32 -0.98
C VAL A 272 18.56 -12.04 -1.71
N ARG A 273 17.77 -11.21 -1.04
CA ARG A 273 17.31 -9.91 -1.56
C ARG A 273 17.82 -8.79 -0.67
N SER A 274 18.22 -7.68 -1.27
CA SER A 274 18.67 -6.50 -0.54
C SER A 274 18.19 -5.24 -1.25
N GLU A 275 17.71 -4.26 -0.49
CA GLU A 275 17.33 -2.94 -1.00
C GLU A 275 17.95 -1.85 -0.13
N ILE A 276 18.37 -0.75 -0.77
CA ILE A 276 18.79 0.46 -0.07
C ILE A 276 18.23 1.68 -0.80
N ALA A 277 17.73 2.64 -0.03
CA ALA A 277 17.24 3.91 -0.53
C ALA A 277 17.73 5.05 0.34
N TRP A 278 18.19 6.12 -0.32
CA TRP A 278 18.51 7.39 0.32
C TRP A 278 17.47 8.43 -0.09
N PHE A 279 16.98 9.18 0.89
CA PHE A 279 15.97 10.21 0.74
C PHE A 279 16.57 11.55 1.15
N ASP A 280 16.52 12.51 0.24
CA ASP A 280 16.91 13.90 0.46
C ASP A 280 15.71 14.77 0.81
N ASN A 281 15.96 15.82 1.60
CA ASN A 281 14.94 16.78 2.03
C ASN A 281 13.68 16.09 2.60
N TRP A 282 13.88 14.95 3.29
CA TRP A 282 12.82 14.34 4.08
C TRP A 282 12.47 15.29 5.22
N ARG A 283 11.18 15.39 5.54
CA ARG A 283 10.65 16.31 6.56
C ARG A 283 9.98 15.49 7.64
N VAL A 284 10.27 15.84 8.89
CA VAL A 284 9.72 15.18 10.08
C VAL A 284 9.11 16.25 10.97
N THR A 285 7.94 15.95 11.53
CA THR A 285 7.30 16.80 12.53
C THR A 285 8.19 16.91 13.77
N ASN A 286 8.58 18.13 14.12
CA ASN A 286 9.28 18.50 15.35
C ASN A 286 8.57 19.69 16.02
N PRO A 287 7.58 19.43 16.91
CA PRO A 287 6.75 20.48 17.50
C PRO A 287 7.53 21.43 18.44
N THR A 288 8.75 21.07 18.83
CA THR A 288 9.59 21.88 19.74
C THR A 288 10.43 22.94 19.03
N ARG A 289 10.43 22.96 17.69
CA ARG A 289 11.17 23.91 16.86
C ARG A 289 10.25 24.99 16.28
N ALA A 290 10.84 26.14 15.95
CA ALA A 290 10.13 27.35 15.52
C ALA A 290 9.17 27.15 14.32
N TYR A 291 9.44 26.16 13.46
CA TYR A 291 8.61 25.87 12.28
C TYR A 291 7.87 24.54 12.36
N GLY A 292 7.98 23.79 13.46
CA GLY A 292 7.25 22.53 13.64
C GLY A 292 7.69 21.35 12.78
N ALA A 293 8.55 21.55 11.79
CA ALA A 293 9.03 20.51 10.88
C ALA A 293 10.49 20.74 10.47
N ASP A 294 11.33 19.72 10.66
CA ASP A 294 12.76 19.77 10.36
C ASP A 294 13.08 18.94 9.11
N SER A 295 14.04 19.43 8.33
CA SER A 295 14.61 18.67 7.21
C SER A 295 15.70 17.73 7.69
N THR A 296 15.71 16.51 7.16
CA THR A 296 16.71 15.50 7.43
C THR A 296 16.92 14.63 6.21
N SER A 297 18.11 14.05 6.06
CA SER A 297 18.29 12.92 5.15
C SER A 297 17.85 11.62 5.84
N MET A 298 17.30 10.70 5.07
CA MET A 298 16.89 9.38 5.58
C MET A 298 17.48 8.26 4.73
N VAL A 299 17.85 7.15 5.38
CA VAL A 299 18.22 5.91 4.71
C VAL A 299 17.23 4.83 5.10
N LYS A 300 16.70 4.11 4.11
CA LYS A 300 15.98 2.86 4.31
C LYS A 300 16.79 1.71 3.74
N SER A 301 16.81 0.59 4.44
CA SER A 301 17.53 -0.61 4.03
C SER A 301 16.72 -1.85 4.32
N LEU A 302 16.84 -2.87 3.48
CA LEU A 302 16.23 -4.18 3.67
C LEU A 302 17.22 -5.27 3.32
N LEU A 303 17.19 -6.34 4.10
CA LEU A 303 17.84 -7.62 3.80
C LEU A 303 16.81 -8.73 3.99
N GLY A 304 16.61 -9.55 2.97
CA GLY A 304 15.70 -10.68 2.97
C GLY A 304 16.39 -11.96 2.53
N VAL A 305 15.98 -13.08 3.11
CA VAL A 305 16.38 -14.42 2.69
C VAL A 305 15.12 -15.25 2.51
N ASP A 306 14.95 -15.76 1.29
CA ASP A 306 13.88 -16.66 0.93
C ASP A 306 14.45 -18.07 0.77
N TYR A 307 13.79 -19.05 1.38
CA TYR A 307 14.16 -20.45 1.32
C TYR A 307 12.96 -21.29 0.91
N LEU A 308 13.06 -21.96 -0.23
CA LEU A 308 12.04 -22.88 -0.71
C LEU A 308 12.26 -24.27 -0.07
N LEU A 309 11.41 -24.60 0.89
CA LEU A 309 11.38 -25.90 1.57
C LEU A 309 10.13 -26.69 1.12
N ARG A 310 10.34 -27.62 0.19
CA ARG A 310 9.24 -28.37 -0.47
C ARG A 310 8.26 -27.39 -1.12
N ASP A 311 7.00 -27.39 -0.72
CA ASP A 311 5.94 -26.51 -1.23
C ASP A 311 5.79 -25.22 -0.40
N TRP A 312 6.71 -24.96 0.53
CA TRP A 312 6.70 -23.76 1.37
C TRP A 312 7.83 -22.81 1.00
N LEU A 313 7.49 -21.57 0.72
CA LEU A 313 8.42 -20.44 0.68
C LEU A 313 8.52 -19.86 2.09
N ILE A 314 9.69 -19.97 2.71
CA ILE A 314 9.97 -19.39 4.03
C ILE A 314 10.82 -18.14 3.82
N SER A 315 10.35 -16.99 4.27
CA SER A 315 11.01 -15.71 4.08
C SER A 315 11.33 -15.07 5.42
N VAL A 316 12.59 -14.65 5.60
CA VAL A 316 13.04 -13.87 6.75
C VAL A 316 13.52 -12.53 6.24
N GLN A 317 12.93 -11.43 6.72
CA GLN A 317 13.30 -10.09 6.29
C GLN A 317 13.60 -9.19 7.49
N TRP A 318 14.52 -8.27 7.28
CA TRP A 318 14.85 -7.18 8.18
C TRP A 318 14.83 -5.88 7.39
N GLN A 319 14.08 -4.90 7.87
CA GLN A 319 14.09 -3.52 7.38
C GLN A 319 14.59 -2.58 8.48
N GLN A 320 15.39 -1.60 8.09
CA GLN A 320 15.78 -0.48 8.94
C GLN A 320 15.46 0.84 8.25
N GLN A 321 14.89 1.77 9.01
CA GLN A 321 14.78 3.18 8.66
C GLN A 321 15.68 3.98 9.61
N GLN A 322 16.48 4.91 9.08
CA GLN A 322 17.35 5.77 9.87
C GLN A 322 17.31 7.22 9.41
N LEU A 323 17.02 8.13 10.34
CA LEU A 323 17.16 9.58 10.15
C LEU A 323 18.60 9.98 10.46
N LEU A 324 19.28 10.61 9.50
CA LEU A 324 20.71 10.95 9.61
C LEU A 324 20.93 12.19 10.49
N ASP A 325 20.08 13.19 10.33
CA ASP A 325 20.16 14.48 11.03
C ASP A 325 19.09 14.59 12.13
N TRP A 326 18.87 13.50 12.86
CA TRP A 326 17.86 13.44 13.92
C TRP A 326 18.14 14.42 15.05
N GLN A 327 17.09 15.07 15.56
CA GLN A 327 17.15 16.03 16.66
C GLN A 327 16.08 15.71 17.71
N ASP A 328 16.35 16.09 18.96
CA ASP A 328 15.37 15.98 20.04
C ASP A 328 14.07 16.71 19.67
N GLY A 329 12.93 16.08 19.99
CA GLY A 329 11.59 16.59 19.71
C GLY A 329 11.00 16.15 18.37
N MET A 330 11.78 15.53 17.47
CA MET A 330 11.22 14.85 16.31
C MET A 330 10.30 13.71 16.75
N LEU A 331 9.09 13.63 16.17
CA LEU A 331 8.10 12.60 16.52
C LEU A 331 8.42 11.21 15.96
N GLN A 332 9.34 11.14 15.00
CA GLN A 332 9.81 9.88 14.42
C GLN A 332 11.12 9.46 15.09
N ASP A 333 11.26 8.18 15.37
CA ASP A 333 12.46 7.65 16.02
C ASP A 333 13.67 7.75 15.10
N LYS A 334 14.84 7.99 15.69
CA LYS A 334 16.11 8.08 14.94
C LYS A 334 16.37 6.83 14.10
N ARG A 335 16.01 5.67 14.64
CA ARG A 335 16.13 4.36 14.00
C ARG A 335 14.91 3.52 14.33
N GLU A 336 14.34 2.94 13.31
CA GLU A 336 13.26 1.98 13.43
C GLU A 336 13.67 0.69 12.72
N HIS A 337 13.38 -0.43 13.37
CA HIS A 337 13.68 -1.75 12.84
C HIS A 337 12.38 -2.55 12.78
N LEU A 338 12.17 -3.25 11.67
CA LEU A 338 11.05 -4.15 11.48
C LEU A 338 11.61 -5.48 10.97
N PHE A 339 11.19 -6.57 11.62
CA PHE A 339 11.55 -7.92 11.24
C PHE A 339 10.28 -8.66 10.81
N THR A 340 10.38 -9.44 9.74
CA THR A 340 9.31 -10.33 9.33
C THR A 340 9.83 -11.76 9.16
N LEU A 341 9.00 -12.72 9.57
CA LEU A 341 9.14 -14.13 9.26
C LEU A 341 7.82 -14.57 8.66
N SER A 342 7.85 -15.09 7.43
CA SER A 342 6.67 -15.64 6.80
C SER A 342 6.91 -17.02 6.20
N ALA A 343 5.81 -17.75 6.09
CA ALA A 343 5.74 -19.04 5.43
C ALA A 343 4.49 -19.07 4.54
N GLU A 344 4.71 -19.21 3.24
CA GLU A 344 3.64 -19.33 2.24
C GLU A 344 3.71 -20.68 1.55
N GLY A 345 2.57 -21.32 1.34
CA GLY A 345 2.53 -22.60 0.63
C GLY A 345 1.19 -22.92 -0.01
N THR A 346 1.22 -23.82 -0.97
CA THR A 346 0.02 -24.38 -1.60
C THR A 346 -0.12 -25.87 -1.27
N HIS A 347 -1.36 -26.31 -1.05
CA HIS A 347 -1.69 -27.66 -0.61
C HIS A 347 -2.92 -28.19 -1.36
N TRP A 348 -3.09 -29.52 -1.31
CA TRP A 348 -4.26 -30.20 -1.87
C TRP A 348 -4.49 -29.88 -3.35
N GLN A 349 -3.43 -29.97 -4.16
CA GLN A 349 -3.47 -29.63 -5.60
C GLN A 349 -3.88 -28.16 -5.82
N ASP A 350 -3.16 -27.25 -5.15
CA ASP A 350 -3.36 -25.79 -5.21
C ASP A 350 -4.74 -25.27 -4.75
N ARG A 351 -5.54 -26.13 -4.11
CA ARG A 351 -6.85 -25.74 -3.57
C ARG A 351 -6.76 -24.98 -2.27
N LEU A 352 -5.75 -25.21 -1.45
CA LEU A 352 -5.53 -24.47 -0.22
C LEU A 352 -4.23 -23.68 -0.33
N LYS A 353 -4.32 -22.35 -0.24
CA LYS A 353 -3.17 -21.48 -0.03
C LYS A 353 -3.11 -21.08 1.43
N SER A 354 -1.94 -21.21 2.03
CA SER A 354 -1.68 -20.84 3.43
C SER A 354 -0.58 -19.78 3.45
N ARG A 355 -0.79 -18.73 4.24
CA ARG A 355 0.21 -17.71 4.53
C ARG A 355 0.22 -17.45 6.03
N LEU A 356 1.38 -17.61 6.63
CA LEU A 356 1.63 -17.35 8.05
C LEU A 356 2.69 -16.26 8.14
N VAL A 357 2.47 -15.25 8.97
CA VAL A 357 3.36 -14.08 9.09
C VAL A 357 3.53 -13.73 10.56
N VAL A 358 4.76 -13.43 10.93
CA VAL A 358 5.11 -12.72 12.15
C VAL A 358 5.83 -11.45 11.73
N ALA A 359 5.31 -10.30 12.12
CA ALA A 359 5.97 -9.00 11.96
C ALA A 359 6.22 -8.40 13.34
N ALA A 360 7.43 -7.93 13.64
CA ALA A 360 7.74 -7.38 14.95
C ALA A 360 8.85 -6.33 14.92
N SER A 361 8.75 -5.34 15.80
CA SER A 361 9.79 -4.34 16.05
C SER A 361 10.46 -4.61 17.41
N PRO A 362 11.78 -4.44 17.55
CA PRO A 362 12.43 -4.58 18.85
C PRO A 362 11.99 -3.50 19.86
N PRO A 363 11.81 -3.86 21.14
CA PRO A 363 11.85 -5.23 21.68
C PRO A 363 10.59 -6.02 21.28
N PHE A 364 10.77 -7.26 20.78
CA PHE A 364 9.72 -8.02 20.09
C PHE A 364 8.48 -8.39 20.92
N ASN A 365 8.51 -8.17 22.22
CA ASN A 365 7.38 -8.38 23.12
C ASN A 365 6.45 -7.17 23.22
N ASP A 366 6.89 -6.00 22.74
CA ASP A 366 6.18 -4.73 22.88
C ASP A 366 5.52 -4.25 21.58
N ASP A 367 5.78 -4.91 20.44
CA ASP A 367 5.28 -4.48 19.13
C ASP A 367 5.34 -5.63 18.10
N ALA A 368 4.26 -6.42 18.00
CA ALA A 368 4.19 -7.54 17.07
C ALA A 368 2.78 -7.81 16.51
N LEU A 369 2.74 -8.38 15.31
CA LEU A 369 1.57 -8.93 14.64
C LEU A 369 1.85 -10.39 14.26
N LEU A 370 0.94 -11.29 14.64
CA LEU A 370 0.86 -12.66 14.16
C LEU A 370 -0.37 -12.76 13.26
N GLN A 371 -0.16 -13.18 12.02
CA GLN A 371 -1.23 -13.31 11.03
C GLN A 371 -1.23 -14.69 10.37
N GLY A 372 -2.42 -15.25 10.19
CA GLY A 372 -2.64 -16.45 9.39
C GLY A 372 -3.76 -16.23 8.38
N ILE A 373 -3.44 -16.30 7.09
CA ILE A 373 -4.40 -16.19 5.98
C ILE A 373 -4.46 -17.53 5.25
N PHE A 374 -5.66 -18.08 5.14
CA PHE A 374 -5.96 -19.34 4.48
C PHE A 374 -7.03 -19.11 3.42
N THR A 375 -6.70 -19.41 2.17
CA THR A 375 -7.64 -19.34 1.05
C THR A 375 -7.89 -20.74 0.52
N TYR A 376 -9.12 -21.22 0.63
CA TYR A 376 -9.55 -22.53 0.14
C TYR A 376 -10.51 -22.41 -1.05
N LYS A 377 -10.16 -23.06 -2.16
CA LYS A 377 -10.98 -23.21 -3.35
C LYS A 377 -11.42 -24.68 -3.49
N PRO A 378 -12.56 -25.08 -2.91
CA PRO A 378 -13.06 -26.45 -3.05
C PRO A 378 -13.37 -26.81 -4.51
N VAL A 379 -13.77 -25.80 -5.29
CA VAL A 379 -14.06 -25.82 -6.72
C VAL A 379 -13.66 -24.46 -7.31
N ASP A 380 -13.52 -24.38 -8.63
CA ASP A 380 -12.94 -23.19 -9.30
C ASP A 380 -13.79 -21.92 -9.14
N TRP A 381 -15.09 -22.06 -8.90
CA TRP A 381 -16.05 -20.96 -8.78
C TRP A 381 -16.39 -20.57 -7.32
N ILE A 382 -15.80 -21.23 -6.31
CA ILE A 382 -15.95 -20.86 -4.89
C ILE A 382 -14.59 -20.55 -4.29
N LYS A 383 -14.50 -19.43 -3.57
CA LYS A 383 -13.35 -19.06 -2.74
C LYS A 383 -13.79 -18.85 -1.30
N LEU A 384 -13.23 -19.63 -0.38
CA LEU A 384 -13.43 -19.48 1.06
C LEU A 384 -12.15 -18.92 1.69
N GLY A 385 -12.29 -17.96 2.59
CA GLY A 385 -11.19 -17.32 3.30
C GLY A 385 -11.35 -17.47 4.81
N LEU A 386 -10.25 -17.76 5.48
CA LEU A 386 -10.08 -17.63 6.92
C LEU A 386 -8.83 -16.78 7.15
N GLU A 387 -8.97 -15.73 7.94
CA GLU A 387 -7.91 -14.81 8.32
C GLU A 387 -7.95 -14.64 9.84
N VAL A 388 -6.79 -14.71 10.48
CA VAL A 388 -6.63 -14.58 11.93
C VAL A 388 -5.52 -13.57 12.16
N ASP A 389 -5.85 -12.48 12.85
CA ASP A 389 -4.92 -11.41 13.19
C ASP A 389 -4.84 -11.30 14.72
N VAL A 390 -3.62 -11.37 15.24
CA VAL A 390 -3.35 -11.24 16.68
C VAL A 390 -2.22 -10.24 16.86
N PHE A 391 -2.52 -9.14 17.54
CA PHE A 391 -1.58 -8.09 17.88
C PHE A 391 -1.05 -8.31 19.29
N PHE A 392 0.16 -7.83 19.53
CA PHE A 392 0.79 -7.84 20.84
C PHE A 392 1.54 -6.53 21.03
N GLY A 393 1.46 -5.97 22.24
CA GLY A 393 2.43 -4.97 22.65
C GLY A 393 1.88 -3.78 23.43
N LYS A 394 2.62 -2.68 23.36
CA LYS A 394 2.27 -1.44 24.05
C LYS A 394 1.46 -0.50 23.15
N PRO A 395 0.50 0.27 23.69
CA PRO A 395 -0.31 1.21 22.92
C PRO A 395 0.49 2.29 22.18
N ASP A 396 1.68 2.65 22.65
CA ASP A 396 2.53 3.64 21.99
C ASP A 396 3.30 3.06 20.77
N LYS A 397 3.04 1.81 20.37
CA LYS A 397 3.73 1.11 19.29
C LYS A 397 2.79 0.76 18.12
N PRO A 398 3.29 0.74 16.87
CA PRO A 398 2.45 0.57 15.67
C PRO A 398 1.54 -0.66 15.65
N PHE A 399 2.00 -1.82 16.12
CA PHE A 399 1.19 -3.03 16.28
C PHE A 399 0.51 -3.07 17.64
N GLY A 400 1.21 -2.70 18.72
CA GLY A 400 0.68 -2.76 20.08
C GLY A 400 -0.55 -1.86 20.33
N GLU A 401 -0.72 -0.78 19.58
CA GLU A 401 -1.95 0.03 19.57
C GLU A 401 -3.20 -0.76 19.14
N TYR A 402 -3.01 -1.87 18.42
CA TYR A 402 -4.06 -2.78 17.98
C TYR A 402 -4.23 -4.02 18.88
N ASP A 403 -3.58 -4.14 20.04
CA ASP A 403 -3.64 -5.29 20.96
C ASP A 403 -5.08 -5.66 21.41
N ASN A 404 -6.03 -4.72 21.31
CA ASN A 404 -7.45 -4.95 21.58
C ASN A 404 -8.30 -5.15 20.31
N ARG A 405 -7.68 -5.35 19.15
CA ARG A 405 -8.33 -5.46 17.82
C ARG A 405 -8.08 -6.82 17.15
N ASP A 406 -7.63 -7.80 17.93
CA ASP A 406 -7.50 -9.18 17.50
C ASP A 406 -8.80 -9.70 16.89
N GLN A 407 -8.70 -10.34 15.73
CA GLN A 407 -9.87 -10.76 14.99
C GLN A 407 -9.69 -12.07 14.25
N VAL A 408 -10.82 -12.73 14.00
CA VAL A 408 -10.96 -13.82 13.04
C VAL A 408 -11.94 -13.38 11.97
N ARG A 409 -11.48 -13.37 10.73
CA ARG A 409 -12.26 -13.00 9.55
C ARG A 409 -12.54 -14.22 8.68
N LEU A 410 -13.80 -14.38 8.31
CA LEU A 410 -14.30 -15.41 7.42
C LEU A 410 -14.86 -14.75 6.16
N SER A 411 -14.51 -15.27 4.99
CA SER A 411 -15.07 -14.79 3.72
C SER A 411 -15.50 -15.93 2.81
N ALA A 412 -16.52 -15.67 1.99
CA ALA A 412 -16.97 -16.56 0.93
C ALA A 412 -17.24 -15.74 -0.32
N GLY A 413 -16.61 -16.12 -1.43
CA GLY A 413 -16.74 -15.50 -2.74
C GLY A 413 -17.15 -16.50 -3.81
N TYR A 414 -17.98 -16.05 -4.73
CA TYR A 414 -18.31 -16.73 -5.98
C TYR A 414 -17.51 -16.08 -7.12
N LEU A 415 -16.78 -16.89 -7.88
CA LEU A 415 -15.94 -16.46 -9.00
C LEU A 415 -16.68 -16.74 -10.32
N PHE A 416 -16.70 -15.73 -11.20
CA PHE A 416 -17.32 -15.79 -12.52
C PHE A 416 -16.28 -16.06 -13.61
#